data_AF-A0A556QN64-F1
#
_entry.id   AF-A0A556QN64-F1
#
_cell.length_a   1.000
_cell.length_b   1.000
_cell.length_c   1.000
_cell.angle_alpha   90.00
_cell.angle_beta   90.00
_cell.angle_gamma   90.00
#
_symmetry.space_group_name_H-M   'P 1'
#
loop_
_entity.id
_entity.type
_entity.pdbx_description
1 polymer ?
#
loop_
_entity_poly.entity_id
_entity_poly.type
_entity_poly.pdbx_seq_one_letter_code
_entity_poly.pdbx_strand_id
1 'polypeptide(L)'
;MSTLPDRKREARLALLARYSKRPRTALPAVTRPFIVSLTTYGERLKRVHIAIETLLGQTVQPLRLILWIDDSVKDREISTALRRQSRRGLEIRRAPDLGPIPK
;
A
#
# COMPACT_ATOMS: atom_id res chain seq x y z
N MET A 1 24.66 4.67 22.91
CA MET A 1 24.05 4.01 24.10
C MET A 1 22.71 4.65 24.38
N SER A 2 21.66 3.83 24.32
CA SER A 2 20.33 3.94 24.95
C SER A 2 19.72 5.32 25.21
N THR A 3 18.55 5.58 24.62
CA THR A 3 17.39 5.96 25.44
C THR A 3 16.19 5.13 25.00
N LEU A 4 15.65 4.37 25.95
CA LEU A 4 14.53 3.44 25.79
C LEU A 4 13.30 4.11 25.15
N PRO A 5 12.42 3.33 24.48
CA PRO A 5 11.17 3.84 23.95
C PRO A 5 10.32 4.46 25.07
N ASP A 6 9.88 5.71 24.83
CA ASP A 6 9.07 6.49 25.77
C ASP A 6 7.74 5.77 26.01
N ARG A 7 7.60 5.16 27.19
CA ARG A 7 6.44 4.35 27.58
C ARG A 7 5.10 5.08 27.43
N LYS A 8 5.11 6.42 27.43
CA LYS A 8 3.91 7.25 27.20
C LYS A 8 3.44 7.25 25.74
N ARG A 9 4.37 7.16 24.77
CA ARG A 9 4.06 7.10 23.32
C ARG A 9 3.47 5.74 22.93
N GLU A 10 4.02 4.67 23.45
CA GLU A 10 3.53 3.30 23.18
C GLU A 10 2.15 3.05 23.82
N ALA A 11 1.93 3.53 25.05
CA ALA A 11 0.63 3.42 25.71
C ALA A 11 -0.48 4.19 24.98
N ARG A 12 -0.16 5.36 24.41
CA ARG A 12 -1.12 6.19 23.64
C ARG A 12 -1.43 5.59 22.26
N LEU A 13 -0.44 4.99 21.60
CA LEU A 13 -0.64 4.29 20.33
C LEU A 13 -1.39 2.97 20.50
N ALA A 14 -1.13 2.25 21.59
CA ALA A 14 -1.85 1.02 21.96
C ALA A 14 -3.32 1.30 22.36
N LEU A 15 -3.60 2.42 23.04
CA LEU A 15 -4.97 2.86 23.38
C LEU A 15 -5.78 3.26 22.13
N LEU A 16 -5.13 3.87 21.13
CA LEU A 16 -5.76 4.29 19.88
C LEU A 16 -5.94 3.15 18.87
N ALA A 17 -5.07 2.14 18.92
CA ALA A 17 -5.18 0.92 18.12
C ALA A 17 -6.27 -0.06 18.61
N ARG A 18 -6.68 0.04 19.89
CA ARG A 18 -7.67 -0.86 20.51
C ARG A 18 -9.13 -0.50 20.23
N TYR A 19 -9.47 0.74 19.85
CA TYR A 19 -10.87 1.21 19.75
C TYR A 19 -11.35 1.68 18.37
N SER A 20 -10.50 1.78 17.35
CA SER A 20 -10.92 2.45 16.11
C SER A 20 -11.60 1.53 15.09
N LYS A 21 -12.93 1.37 15.23
CA LYS A 21 -13.85 0.95 14.13
C LYS A 21 -14.33 2.13 13.25
N ARG A 22 -13.56 3.23 13.16
CA ARG A 22 -13.85 4.41 12.31
C ARG A 22 -12.55 5.04 11.75
N PRO A 23 -12.61 5.71 10.60
CA PRO A 23 -11.43 6.10 9.83
C PRO A 23 -10.68 7.23 10.52
N ARG A 24 -9.36 7.16 10.55
CA ARG A 24 -8.52 8.16 11.20
C ARG A 24 -8.35 9.37 10.30
N THR A 25 -9.37 10.22 10.29
CA THR A 25 -9.32 11.53 9.64
C THR A 25 -8.84 12.57 10.65
N ALA A 26 -7.59 12.96 10.51
CA ALA A 26 -7.11 14.30 10.84
C ALA A 26 -5.93 14.55 9.91
N LEU A 27 -6.25 14.68 8.62
CA LEU A 27 -5.32 15.22 7.64
C LEU A 27 -5.10 16.70 8.01
N PRO A 28 -3.87 17.24 7.93
CA PRO A 28 -3.69 18.69 7.90
C PRO A 28 -4.66 19.25 6.84
N ALA A 29 -5.22 20.44 7.09
CA ALA A 29 -6.38 21.01 6.40
C ALA A 29 -6.29 21.17 4.86
N VAL A 30 -5.24 20.65 4.22
CA VAL A 30 -5.00 20.68 2.77
C VAL A 30 -4.50 19.32 2.28
N THR A 31 -5.24 18.24 2.53
CA THR A 31 -5.14 17.07 1.64
C THR A 31 -6.51 16.46 1.46
N ARG A 32 -7.09 16.64 0.26
CA ARG A 32 -8.30 15.93 -0.14
C ARG A 32 -7.99 14.43 -0.21
N PRO A 33 -8.92 13.53 0.15
CA PRO A 33 -8.70 12.10 0.01
C PRO A 33 -8.40 11.77 -1.47
N PHE A 34 -7.40 10.93 -1.70
CA PHE A 34 -7.03 10.49 -3.05
C PHE A 34 -6.79 8.98 -3.08
N ILE A 35 -6.87 8.43 -4.28
CA ILE A 35 -6.59 7.03 -4.58
C ILE A 35 -5.34 7.00 -5.45
N VAL A 36 -4.42 6.08 -5.14
CA VAL A 36 -3.28 5.78 -6.00
C VAL A 36 -3.57 4.48 -6.72
N SER A 37 -3.54 4.51 -8.05
CA SER A 37 -3.71 3.33 -8.90
C SER A 37 -2.51 3.22 -9.83
N LEU A 38 -1.88 2.04 -9.85
CA LEU A 38 -0.70 1.73 -10.65
C LEU A 38 -0.97 0.47 -11.47
N THR A 39 -0.43 0.40 -12.68
CA THR A 39 -0.45 -0.81 -13.51
C THR A 39 0.98 -1.32 -13.70
N THR A 40 1.17 -2.62 -13.64
CA THR A 40 2.48 -3.25 -13.92
C THR A 40 2.30 -4.56 -14.68
N TYR A 41 3.30 -4.89 -15.50
CA TYR A 41 3.35 -6.12 -16.29
C TYR A 41 4.80 -6.56 -16.49
N GLY A 42 4.99 -7.85 -16.79
CA GLY A 42 6.29 -8.44 -17.09
C GLY A 42 7.33 -8.25 -15.97
N GLU A 43 8.57 -7.96 -16.37
CA GLU A 43 9.72 -7.82 -15.45
C GLU A 43 9.53 -6.76 -14.35
N ARG A 44 8.67 -5.76 -14.57
CA ARG A 44 8.41 -4.72 -13.57
C ARG A 44 7.66 -5.25 -12.35
N LEU A 45 6.90 -6.34 -12.47
CA LEU A 45 6.25 -6.98 -11.34
C LEU A 45 7.25 -7.41 -10.26
N LYS A 46 8.47 -7.80 -10.67
CA LYS A 46 9.54 -8.21 -9.75
C LYS A 46 10.05 -7.05 -8.88
N ARG A 47 9.96 -5.80 -9.36
CA ARG A 47 10.54 -4.61 -8.70
C ARG A 47 9.52 -3.63 -8.14
N VAL A 48 8.25 -3.72 -8.54
CA VAL A 48 7.20 -2.76 -8.14
C VAL A 48 7.00 -2.66 -6.63
N HIS A 49 7.34 -3.72 -5.88
CA HIS A 49 7.30 -3.73 -4.41
C HIS A 49 8.12 -2.60 -3.76
N ILE A 50 9.17 -2.10 -4.42
CA ILE A 50 9.96 -0.96 -3.93
C ILE A 50 9.12 0.32 -3.95
N ALA A 51 8.47 0.60 -5.09
CA ALA A 51 7.59 1.77 -5.24
C ALA A 51 6.39 1.70 -4.28
N ILE A 52 5.80 0.51 -4.12
CA ILE A 52 4.72 0.30 -3.15
C ILE A 52 5.20 0.56 -1.72
N GLU A 53 6.40 0.11 -1.34
CA GLU A 53 6.93 0.36 0.00
C GLU A 53 7.13 1.86 0.25
N THR A 54 7.64 2.59 -0.75
CA THR A 54 7.76 4.04 -0.67
C THR A 54 6.42 4.70 -0.46
N LEU A 55 5.38 4.32 -1.21
CA LEU A 55 4.02 4.87 -1.08
C LEU A 55 3.39 4.57 0.29
N LEU A 56 3.57 3.34 0.79
CA LEU A 56 3.12 2.97 2.13
C LEU A 56 3.87 3.70 3.25
N GLY A 57 5.07 4.22 2.98
CA GLY A 57 5.89 4.97 3.94
C GLY A 57 5.69 6.49 3.92
N GLN A 58 4.83 7.04 3.06
CA GLN A 58 4.67 8.49 2.93
C GLN A 58 3.96 9.12 4.14
N THR A 59 4.28 10.40 4.41
CA THR A 59 3.60 11.18 5.47
C THR A 59 2.12 11.39 5.17
N VAL A 60 1.77 11.48 3.88
CA VAL A 60 0.39 11.59 3.41
C VAL A 60 -0.02 10.26 2.80
N GLN A 61 -0.99 9.60 3.43
CA GLN A 61 -1.43 8.26 3.03
C GLN A 61 -2.62 8.34 2.08
N PRO A 62 -2.63 7.54 0.99
CA PRO A 62 -3.79 7.44 0.13
C PRO A 62 -4.94 6.72 0.85
N LEU A 63 -6.18 7.01 0.42
CA LEU A 63 -7.34 6.26 0.88
C LEU A 63 -7.27 4.80 0.43
N ARG A 64 -6.73 4.58 -0.78
CA ARG A 64 -6.55 3.26 -1.39
C ARG A 64 -5.28 3.26 -2.24
N LEU A 65 -4.53 2.17 -2.16
CA LEU A 65 -3.37 1.92 -2.99
C LEU A 65 -3.63 0.65 -3.79
N ILE A 66 -3.88 0.81 -5.09
CA ILE A 66 -4.30 -0.28 -5.99
C ILE A 66 -3.16 -0.56 -6.97
N LEU A 67 -2.73 -1.81 -7.04
CA LEU A 67 -1.84 -2.34 -8.06
C LEU A 67 -2.62 -3.26 -8.99
N TRP A 68 -2.73 -2.87 -10.24
CA TRP A 68 -3.27 -3.69 -11.32
C TRP A 68 -2.15 -4.52 -11.93
N ILE A 69 -2.40 -5.83 -12.00
CA ILE A 69 -1.57 -6.81 -12.68
C ILE A 69 -2.38 -7.48 -13.79
N ASP A 70 -1.69 -8.04 -14.77
CA ASP A 70 -2.32 -8.81 -15.83
C ASP A 70 -2.97 -10.10 -15.27
N ASP A 71 -4.10 -10.52 -15.85
CA ASP A 71 -4.80 -11.76 -15.47
C ASP A 71 -3.94 -13.03 -15.66
N SER A 72 -2.98 -13.00 -16.58
CA SER A 72 -2.03 -14.11 -16.82
C SER A 72 -1.03 -14.31 -15.68
N VAL A 73 -0.86 -13.32 -14.79
CA VAL A 73 0.06 -13.40 -13.65
C VAL A 73 -0.43 -14.42 -12.64
N LYS A 74 0.33 -15.50 -12.48
CA LYS A 74 0.02 -16.55 -11.52
C LYS A 74 0.31 -16.08 -10.11
N ASP A 75 -0.43 -16.59 -9.13
CA ASP A 75 -0.21 -16.23 -7.72
C ASP A 75 1.24 -16.45 -7.26
N ARG A 76 1.89 -17.53 -7.73
CA ARG A 76 3.30 -17.82 -7.42
C ARG A 76 4.28 -16.74 -7.90
N GLU A 77 3.90 -15.92 -8.86
CA GLU A 77 4.70 -14.81 -9.40
C GLU A 77 4.56 -13.55 -8.55
N ILE A 78 3.53 -13.48 -7.70
CA ILE A 78 3.37 -12.40 -6.72
C ILE A 78 4.37 -12.62 -5.58
N SER A 79 5.35 -11.72 -5.50
CA SER A 79 6.42 -11.79 -4.52
C SER A 79 5.91 -11.79 -3.08
N THR A 80 6.68 -12.39 -2.18
CA THR A 80 6.41 -12.38 -0.74
C THR A 80 6.34 -10.96 -0.18
N ALA A 81 7.10 -10.02 -0.75
CA ALA A 81 7.04 -8.61 -0.42
C ALA A 81 5.67 -7.99 -0.73
N LEU A 82 5.14 -8.21 -1.94
CA LEU A 82 3.81 -7.73 -2.32
C LEU A 82 2.71 -8.33 -1.43
N ARG A 83 2.81 -9.61 -1.10
CA ARG A 83 1.87 -10.27 -0.16
C ARG A 83 1.90 -9.63 1.23
N ARG A 84 3.10 -9.28 1.73
CA ARG A 84 3.24 -8.57 3.01
C ARG A 84 2.69 -7.14 2.93
N GLN A 85 2.89 -6.46 1.80
CA GLN A 85 2.35 -5.12 1.55
C GLN A 85 0.82 -5.13 1.44
N SER A 86 0.20 -6.20 0.93
CA SER A 86 -1.27 -6.35 0.93
C SER A 86 -1.86 -6.39 2.33
N ARG A 87 -1.14 -6.99 3.29
CA ARG A 87 -1.54 -6.96 4.72
C ARG A 87 -1.48 -5.55 5.33
N ARG A 88 -0.82 -4.60 4.65
CA ARG A 88 -0.65 -3.20 5.09
C ARG A 88 -1.51 -2.21 4.30
N GLY A 89 -2.37 -2.68 3.40
CA GLY A 89 -3.30 -1.82 2.65
C GLY A 89 -3.07 -1.75 1.14
N LEU A 90 -2.13 -2.52 0.57
CA LEU A 90 -2.04 -2.70 -0.88
C LEU A 90 -3.19 -3.60 -1.39
N GLU A 91 -4.04 -3.05 -2.26
CA GLU A 91 -4.99 -3.82 -3.05
C GLU A 91 -4.31 -4.32 -4.32
N ILE A 92 -4.27 -5.63 -4.56
CA ILE A 92 -3.85 -6.18 -5.85
C ILE A 92 -5.09 -6.58 -6.63
N ARG A 93 -5.24 -6.01 -7.82
CA ARG A 93 -6.35 -6.28 -8.74
C ARG A 93 -5.81 -6.84 -10.04
N ARG A 94 -6.63 -7.64 -10.71
CA ARG A 94 -6.29 -8.15 -12.04
C ARG A 94 -7.08 -7.43 -13.10
N ALA A 95 -6.44 -7.18 -14.24
CA ALA A 95 -7.07 -6.66 -15.43
C ALA A 95 -6.88 -7.66 -16.59
N PRO A 96 -7.90 -7.84 -17.43
CA PRO A 96 -7.76 -8.64 -18.64
C PRO A 96 -6.76 -7.97 -19.59
N ASP A 97 -6.00 -8.79 -20.31
CA ASP A 97 -5.15 -8.31 -21.40
C ASP A 97 -6.04 -7.73 -22.51
N LEU A 98 -5.85 -6.45 -22.84
CA LEU A 98 -6.61 -5.74 -23.86
C LEU A 98 -6.01 -5.92 -25.26
N GLY A 99 -4.93 -6.69 -25.38
CA GLY A 99 -4.21 -6.90 -26.63
C GLY A 99 -3.35 -5.69 -27.02
N PRO A 100 -2.60 -5.79 -28.13
CA PRO A 100 -1.73 -4.72 -28.59
C PRO A 100 -2.53 -3.48 -29.00
N ILE A 101 -2.14 -2.33 -28.43
CA ILE A 101 -2.63 -1.02 -28.90
C ILE A 101 -2.06 -0.82 -30.31
N PRO A 102 -2.91 -0.59 -31.33
CA PRO A 102 -2.43 -0.28 -32.67
C PRO A 102 -1.48 0.93 -32.62
N LYS A 103 -0.36 0.85 -33.32
CA LYS A 103 0.62 1.94 -33.43
C LYS A 103 0.29 2.88 -34.56
#